data_AF-A0A3M1L0E1-F1
#
_entry.id   AF-A0A3M1L0E1-F1
#
_cell.length_a   1.000
_cell.length_b   1.000
_cell.length_c   1.000
_cell.angle_alpha   90.00
_cell.angle_beta   90.00
_cell.angle_gamma   90.00
#
_symmetry.space_group_name_H-M   'P 1'
#
loop_
_entity.id
_entity.type
_entity.pdbx_description
1 polymer ?
#
loop_
_entity_poly.entity_id
_entity_poly.type
_entity_poly.pdbx_seq_one_letter_code
_entity_poly.pdbx_strand_id
1 'polypeptide(L)'
;MSARRPPADRAARVPRAAQRTRRRTLPLRRADRRGVDVRAVLAGGATRRGLALFLVATACAVALEATGDRPQVRRTREPAVAGQFYPGDAETLRNMVGSFLDKAQRRSGPPAPLLLAPHAGYVFSGQVAADSFAQARIPFDRVFIVTANHNGRARYHGVSLDDAGTYRIPGSEIPVSRVVDELLEDDLFLVEPAANSMHMIEVELPFLTELARRNGGFRFEIVPMVLGTLSDEDIERVAAAIDAHAGRRPLFVFSLDLSHYYPYDVAERLDHGCLDALVAQDRARVARCTTDSTDRNSLLLIMLELARLRGLEPELITYKNSGDVSGDRSRVVGYGAVVFRPKVAGLTTELQSFLLDLSRRTLEQYVRSGRVYEPDPQVLAQMPRLRADGATFVTLEKHGRLRGCIGSLRAFRPLWRDVRDNTIAAASRDPRFPPVTEAELPDVSIELSLLEPPRPLAVPEPGAVARMLRPRKDGVILEYRGRRSTYLPEVWEQLPEPKLFLSSLCRKQGSPPDCWQQPEARFSVYGTFHFGPG
;
A
#
# COMPACT_ATOMS: atom_id res chain seq x y z
N MET A 1 44.18 39.70 22.55
CA MET A 1 45.50 39.36 21.99
C MET A 1 45.49 37.90 21.56
N SER A 2 45.85 37.67 20.30
CA SER A 2 46.41 36.45 19.70
C SER A 2 45.60 35.13 19.73
N ALA A 3 45.06 34.83 18.55
CA ALA A 3 44.66 33.51 18.09
C ALA A 3 45.84 32.52 18.04
N ARG A 4 45.57 31.24 18.31
CA ARG A 4 46.42 30.13 17.87
C ARG A 4 45.57 29.01 17.25
N ARG A 5 45.71 28.88 15.93
CA ARG A 5 45.30 27.71 15.14
C ARG A 5 46.18 26.51 15.51
N PRO A 6 45.66 25.27 15.51
CA PRO A 6 46.49 24.07 15.39
C PRO A 6 46.75 23.73 13.90
N PRO A 7 47.83 22.99 13.60
CA PRO A 7 48.40 22.88 12.26
C PRO A 7 47.72 21.81 11.39
N ALA A 8 47.82 22.03 10.09
CA ALA A 8 47.46 21.09 9.04
C ALA A 8 48.51 19.97 8.93
N ASP A 9 48.07 18.71 8.97
CA ASP A 9 48.95 17.57 8.72
C ASP A 9 48.66 16.90 7.36
N ARG A 10 49.61 17.17 6.47
CA ARG A 10 50.21 16.33 5.42
C ARG A 10 49.44 15.11 4.92
N ALA A 11 48.98 15.26 3.68
CA ALA A 11 48.68 14.18 2.75
C ALA A 11 49.90 13.28 2.50
N ALA A 12 49.77 12.00 2.85
CA ALA A 12 50.69 10.95 2.42
C ALA A 12 50.22 10.38 1.07
N ARG A 13 50.99 10.67 0.02
CA ARG A 13 50.94 10.00 -1.28
C ARG A 13 51.48 8.57 -1.13
N VAL A 14 50.77 7.59 -1.68
CA VAL A 14 51.27 6.23 -1.97
C VAL A 14 50.87 5.89 -3.42
N PRO A 15 51.75 5.25 -4.22
CA PRO A 15 51.82 5.47 -5.66
C PRO A 15 50.93 4.56 -6.51
N ARG A 16 50.58 5.09 -7.70
CA ARG A 16 49.99 4.36 -8.84
C ARG A 16 50.94 3.25 -9.31
N ALA A 17 50.48 2.01 -9.28
CA ALA A 17 51.05 0.92 -10.06
C ALA A 17 50.16 0.67 -11.28
N ALA A 18 50.73 0.94 -12.45
CA ALA A 18 50.17 0.63 -13.75
C ALA A 18 50.43 -0.85 -14.08
N GLN A 19 49.39 -1.59 -14.47
CA GLN A 19 49.57 -2.79 -15.29
C GLN A 19 48.71 -2.68 -16.54
N ARG A 20 49.41 -2.37 -17.63
CA ARG A 20 48.98 -2.55 -19.02
C ARG A 20 48.79 -4.04 -19.27
N THR A 21 47.59 -4.46 -19.65
CA THR A 21 47.39 -5.69 -20.42
C THR A 21 46.79 -5.36 -21.78
N ARG A 22 47.36 -6.03 -22.78
CA ARG A 22 47.36 -5.67 -24.20
C ARG A 22 45.98 -5.90 -24.84
N ARG A 23 45.55 -4.92 -25.64
CA ARG A 23 44.54 -5.08 -26.70
C ARG A 23 44.99 -6.20 -27.64
N ARG A 24 44.14 -7.22 -27.82
CA ARG A 24 44.14 -8.11 -28.98
C ARG A 24 42.94 -7.76 -29.85
N THR A 25 43.19 -7.01 -30.91
CA THR A 25 42.29 -6.83 -32.06
C THR A 25 42.32 -8.10 -32.91
N LEU A 26 41.15 -8.67 -33.19
CA LEU A 26 40.92 -9.70 -34.20
C LEU A 26 39.85 -9.18 -35.19
N PRO A 27 39.96 -9.50 -36.49
CA PRO A 27 39.35 -8.71 -37.55
C PRO A 27 37.88 -9.08 -37.81
N LEU A 28 37.10 -8.04 -38.15
CA LEU A 28 35.76 -8.12 -38.71
C LEU A 28 35.76 -8.89 -40.04
N ARG A 29 35.13 -10.06 -40.09
CA ARG A 29 34.73 -10.71 -41.34
C ARG A 29 33.40 -10.14 -41.81
N ARG A 30 33.42 -9.52 -43.00
CA ARG A 30 32.24 -9.14 -43.79
C ARG A 30 31.44 -10.41 -44.12
N ALA A 31 30.16 -10.42 -43.73
CA ALA A 31 29.21 -11.39 -44.24
C ALA A 31 28.56 -10.86 -45.52
N ASP A 32 28.55 -11.74 -46.49
CA ASP A 32 28.19 -11.61 -47.90
C ASP A 32 26.68 -11.40 -48.09
N ARG A 33 26.27 -10.32 -48.78
CA ARG A 33 24.88 -10.07 -49.17
C ARG A 33 24.59 -10.81 -50.47
N ARG A 34 23.98 -11.99 -50.38
CA ARG A 34 23.35 -12.63 -51.56
C ARG A 34 21.93 -12.07 -51.73
N GLY A 35 21.77 -11.18 -52.70
CA GLY A 35 20.47 -10.79 -53.22
C GLY A 35 19.86 -11.95 -54.02
N VAL A 36 18.59 -12.24 -53.76
CA VAL A 36 17.81 -13.18 -54.57
C VAL A 36 17.17 -12.39 -55.70
N ASP A 37 17.47 -12.84 -56.92
CA ASP A 37 16.97 -12.33 -58.19
C ASP A 37 15.51 -12.80 -58.40
N VAL A 38 14.57 -11.86 -58.50
CA VAL A 38 13.14 -12.14 -58.69
C VAL A 38 12.78 -11.90 -60.16
N ARG A 39 13.16 -12.83 -61.04
CA ARG A 39 12.57 -12.99 -62.37
C ARG A 39 12.59 -14.46 -62.78
N ALA A 40 11.42 -15.10 -62.72
CA ALA A 40 10.89 -16.06 -63.70
C ALA A 40 10.01 -17.13 -63.04
N VAL A 41 8.74 -16.80 -62.76
CA VAL A 41 7.64 -17.79 -62.82
C VAL A 41 6.39 -17.07 -63.34
N LEU A 42 6.25 -16.99 -64.66
CA LEU A 42 4.98 -16.70 -65.32
C LEU A 42 4.78 -17.71 -66.45
N ALA A 43 4.23 -18.87 -66.10
CA ALA A 43 3.56 -19.76 -67.03
C ALA A 43 2.51 -20.54 -66.24
N GLY A 44 1.24 -20.16 -66.39
CA GLY A 44 0.11 -20.85 -65.76
C GLY A 44 -0.97 -19.86 -65.33
N GLY A 45 -2.07 -19.82 -66.08
CA GLY A 45 -3.17 -18.87 -65.89
C GLY A 45 -3.79 -18.94 -64.50
N ALA A 46 -3.88 -17.78 -63.84
CA ALA A 46 -4.69 -17.57 -62.66
C ALA A 46 -5.62 -16.37 -62.89
N THR A 47 -6.90 -16.58 -62.62
CA THR A 47 -7.99 -15.60 -62.77
C THR A 47 -7.77 -14.36 -61.91
N ARG A 48 -8.42 -13.23 -62.26
CA ARG A 48 -8.35 -11.91 -61.59
C ARG A 48 -8.51 -11.92 -60.05
N ARG A 49 -8.95 -13.02 -59.42
CA ARG A 49 -9.03 -13.18 -57.96
C ARG A 49 -7.71 -13.65 -57.31
N GLY A 50 -6.80 -14.31 -58.05
CA GLY A 50 -5.51 -14.76 -57.52
C GLY A 50 -4.47 -13.64 -57.38
N LEU A 51 -4.51 -12.64 -58.28
CA LEU A 51 -3.58 -11.50 -58.26
C LEU A 51 -3.87 -10.54 -57.10
N ALA A 52 -5.14 -10.41 -56.71
CA ALA A 52 -5.56 -9.60 -55.56
C ALA A 52 -5.12 -10.22 -54.22
N LEU A 53 -5.17 -11.56 -54.10
CA LEU A 53 -4.73 -12.25 -52.88
C LEU A 53 -3.21 -12.23 -52.71
N PHE A 54 -2.45 -12.29 -53.82
CA PHE A 54 -0.99 -12.18 -53.79
C PHE A 54 -0.53 -10.75 -53.46
N LEU A 55 -1.16 -9.72 -54.04
CA LEU A 55 -0.84 -8.31 -53.72
C LEU A 55 -1.17 -7.93 -52.27
N VAL A 56 -2.22 -8.50 -51.67
CA VAL A 56 -2.53 -8.31 -50.24
C VAL A 56 -1.55 -9.07 -49.34
N ALA A 57 -1.11 -10.27 -49.73
CA ALA A 57 -0.11 -11.03 -48.97
C ALA A 57 1.28 -10.36 -48.99
N THR A 58 1.71 -9.79 -50.11
CA THR A 58 2.99 -9.05 -50.18
C THR A 58 2.91 -7.68 -49.52
N ALA A 59 1.75 -7.00 -49.58
CA ALA A 59 1.55 -5.73 -48.85
C ALA A 59 1.53 -5.95 -47.32
N CYS A 60 0.98 -7.07 -46.83
CA CYS A 60 1.09 -7.45 -45.42
C CYS A 60 2.52 -7.83 -45.02
N ALA A 61 3.29 -8.50 -45.89
CA ALA A 61 4.68 -8.84 -45.59
C ALA A 61 5.60 -7.60 -45.55
N VAL A 62 5.39 -6.62 -46.42
CA VAL A 62 6.16 -5.36 -46.43
C VAL A 62 5.70 -4.41 -45.31
N ALA A 63 4.43 -4.44 -44.90
CA ALA A 63 3.94 -3.69 -43.74
C ALA A 63 4.41 -4.27 -42.39
N LEU A 64 4.68 -5.58 -42.31
CA LEU A 64 5.30 -6.20 -41.13
C LEU A 64 6.81 -5.94 -41.05
N GLU A 65 7.50 -5.61 -42.15
CA GLU A 65 8.91 -5.20 -42.11
C GLU A 65 9.11 -3.69 -41.89
N ALA A 66 8.05 -2.88 -42.00
CA ALA A 66 8.08 -1.43 -41.80
C ALA A 66 7.66 -0.96 -40.40
N THR A 67 7.27 -1.87 -39.49
CA THR A 67 7.20 -1.58 -38.05
C THR A 67 8.42 -2.21 -37.39
N GLY A 68 9.45 -1.40 -37.18
CA GLY A 68 10.70 -1.80 -36.53
C GLY A 68 10.56 -2.13 -35.04
N ASP A 69 9.44 -2.72 -34.61
CA ASP A 69 9.22 -3.13 -33.23
C ASP A 69 9.41 -4.65 -33.12
N ARG A 70 10.67 -5.09 -33.31
CA ARG A 70 11.09 -6.32 -32.61
C ARG A 70 11.04 -5.97 -31.13
N PRO A 71 10.32 -6.72 -30.26
CA PRO A 71 10.33 -6.44 -28.85
C PRO A 71 11.79 -6.45 -28.39
N GLN A 72 12.34 -5.27 -28.09
CA GLN A 72 13.68 -5.20 -27.53
C GLN A 72 13.63 -5.97 -26.22
N VAL A 73 14.41 -7.05 -26.14
CA VAL A 73 14.55 -7.84 -24.92
C VAL A 73 15.18 -6.89 -23.88
N ARG A 74 14.34 -6.34 -23.01
CA ARG A 74 14.80 -5.42 -21.96
C ARG A 74 15.68 -6.17 -20.97
N ARG A 75 16.66 -5.45 -20.41
CA ARG A 75 17.61 -5.95 -19.41
C ARG A 75 16.85 -6.53 -18.21
N THR A 76 17.34 -7.63 -17.65
CA THR A 76 16.96 -8.07 -16.29
C THR A 76 17.94 -7.49 -15.28
N ARG A 77 17.43 -6.87 -14.22
CA ARG A 77 18.23 -6.29 -13.13
C ARG A 77 18.42 -7.36 -12.05
N GLU A 78 19.64 -7.88 -11.96
CA GLU A 78 20.04 -8.88 -10.96
C GLU A 78 20.09 -8.28 -9.53
N PRO A 79 19.94 -9.09 -8.47
CA PRO A 79 20.07 -8.58 -7.11
C PRO A 79 21.51 -8.16 -6.81
N ALA A 80 21.68 -6.97 -6.23
CA ALA A 80 22.97 -6.39 -5.86
C ALA A 80 23.42 -6.80 -4.45
N VAL A 81 22.49 -7.16 -3.56
CA VAL A 81 22.78 -7.40 -2.13
C VAL A 81 22.22 -8.73 -1.57
N ALA A 82 21.73 -9.61 -2.44
CA ALA A 82 21.39 -10.98 -2.05
C ALA A 82 22.59 -11.72 -1.45
N GLY A 83 22.40 -12.36 -0.30
CA GLY A 83 23.46 -12.98 0.50
C GLY A 83 24.21 -12.00 1.41
N GLN A 84 23.89 -10.70 1.38
CA GLN A 84 24.51 -9.68 2.24
C GLN A 84 23.46 -8.99 3.12
N PHE A 85 22.46 -8.34 2.51
CA PHE A 85 21.42 -7.62 3.25
C PHE A 85 20.27 -8.55 3.64
N TYR A 86 20.03 -9.56 2.83
CA TYR A 86 19.02 -10.59 3.03
C TYR A 86 19.53 -11.93 2.46
N PRO A 87 18.95 -13.08 2.84
CA PRO A 87 19.41 -14.39 2.36
C PRO A 87 19.42 -14.53 0.83
N GLY A 88 20.49 -15.10 0.27
CA GLY A 88 20.59 -15.35 -1.17
C GLY A 88 19.79 -16.57 -1.66
N ASP A 89 19.35 -17.43 -0.73
CA ASP A 89 18.50 -18.58 -1.00
C ASP A 89 17.00 -18.20 -0.92
N ALA A 90 16.22 -18.69 -1.88
CA ALA A 90 14.81 -18.30 -2.05
C ALA A 90 13.91 -18.78 -0.91
N GLU A 91 14.13 -20.00 -0.40
CA GLU A 91 13.32 -20.56 0.68
C GLU A 91 13.65 -19.89 2.01
N THR A 92 14.94 -19.70 2.28
CA THR A 92 15.44 -19.01 3.48
C THR A 92 14.94 -17.58 3.53
N LEU A 93 15.00 -16.84 2.41
CA LEU A 93 14.49 -15.47 2.30
C LEU A 93 12.98 -15.43 2.58
N ARG A 94 12.21 -16.33 1.97
CA ARG A 94 10.76 -16.42 2.16
C ARG A 94 10.40 -16.68 3.62
N ASN A 95 11.07 -17.63 4.26
CA ASN A 95 10.83 -17.97 5.66
C ASN A 95 11.17 -16.80 6.60
N MET A 96 12.28 -16.09 6.33
CA MET A 96 12.67 -14.90 7.09
C MET A 96 11.63 -13.77 6.97
N VAL A 97 11.28 -13.39 5.74
CA VAL A 97 10.27 -12.34 5.48
C VAL A 97 8.91 -12.74 6.05
N GLY A 98 8.53 -14.00 5.87
CA GLY A 98 7.29 -14.54 6.41
C GLY A 98 7.23 -14.42 7.93
N SER A 99 8.30 -14.81 8.64
CA SER A 99 8.40 -14.65 10.09
C SER A 99 8.26 -13.18 10.52
N PHE A 100 8.84 -12.22 9.80
CA PHE A 100 8.67 -10.81 10.15
C PHE A 100 7.21 -10.36 9.97
N LEU A 101 6.56 -10.72 8.86
CA LEU A 101 5.16 -10.38 8.58
C LEU A 101 4.17 -11.05 9.54
N ASP A 102 4.51 -12.22 10.09
CA ASP A 102 3.71 -12.91 11.10
C ASP A 102 3.78 -12.20 12.47
N LYS A 103 4.95 -11.61 12.79
CA LYS A 103 5.19 -10.83 14.02
C LYS A 103 4.83 -9.35 13.89
N ALA A 104 4.49 -8.90 12.68
CA ALA A 104 4.30 -7.49 12.39
C ALA A 104 3.14 -6.88 13.21
N GLN A 105 3.36 -5.68 13.73
CA GLN A 105 2.33 -4.93 14.45
C GLN A 105 1.22 -4.53 13.49
N ARG A 106 0.01 -5.08 13.63
CA ARG A 106 -1.14 -4.69 12.80
C ARG A 106 -1.97 -3.65 13.54
N ARG A 107 -2.18 -2.49 12.92
CA ARG A 107 -3.07 -1.45 13.46
C ARG A 107 -4.48 -1.61 12.87
N SER A 108 -5.48 -1.35 13.71
CA SER A 108 -6.88 -1.26 13.27
C SER A 108 -7.06 -0.06 12.33
N GLY A 109 -8.00 -0.15 11.40
CA GLY A 109 -8.27 0.90 10.41
C GLY A 109 -8.19 0.43 8.95
N PRO A 110 -8.38 1.34 7.98
CA PRO A 110 -8.37 0.99 6.57
C PRO A 110 -6.98 0.56 6.10
N PRO A 111 -6.91 -0.24 5.02
CA PRO A 111 -5.66 -0.55 4.36
C PRO A 111 -4.88 0.72 3.96
N ALA A 112 -3.56 0.67 4.08
CA ALA A 112 -2.69 1.80 3.76
C ALA A 112 -2.09 1.66 2.35
N PRO A 113 -2.47 2.52 1.38
CA PRO A 113 -1.88 2.48 0.04
C PRO A 113 -0.50 3.15 -0.06
N LEU A 114 -0.07 3.90 0.96
CA LEU A 114 1.17 4.66 0.95
C LEU A 114 1.98 4.35 2.21
N LEU A 115 3.20 3.85 2.03
CA LEU A 115 4.03 3.25 3.07
C LEU A 115 5.41 3.92 3.11
N LEU A 116 5.94 4.17 4.30
CA LEU A 116 7.36 4.45 4.55
C LEU A 116 7.98 3.19 5.16
N ALA A 117 9.07 2.69 4.59
CA ALA A 117 9.78 1.52 5.07
C ALA A 117 11.30 1.74 5.05
N PRO A 118 12.05 1.17 6.00
CA PRO A 118 13.51 1.21 6.02
C PRO A 118 14.12 0.18 5.07
N HIS A 119 15.36 0.42 4.65
CA HIS A 119 16.07 -0.39 3.64
C HIS A 119 17.44 -0.92 4.07
N ALA A 120 17.79 -0.83 5.35
CA ALA A 120 18.98 -1.52 5.87
C ALA A 120 18.89 -3.06 5.75
N GLY A 121 19.99 -3.75 6.07
CA GLY A 121 20.01 -5.21 6.13
C GLY A 121 18.94 -5.78 7.07
N TYR A 122 18.29 -6.87 6.66
CA TYR A 122 17.08 -7.41 7.29
C TYR A 122 17.25 -7.81 8.75
N VAL A 123 18.48 -8.16 9.16
CA VAL A 123 18.80 -8.43 10.56
C VAL A 123 18.51 -7.22 11.45
N PHE A 124 18.67 -5.99 10.93
CA PHE A 124 18.46 -4.75 11.67
C PHE A 124 17.05 -4.18 11.47
N SER A 125 16.63 -4.01 10.22
CA SER A 125 15.42 -3.24 9.87
C SER A 125 14.23 -4.10 9.41
N GLY A 126 14.44 -5.40 9.17
CA GLY A 126 13.44 -6.26 8.52
C GLY A 126 12.11 -6.35 9.26
N GLN A 127 12.13 -6.33 10.60
CA GLN A 127 10.90 -6.29 11.39
C GLN A 127 10.15 -4.95 11.24
N VAL A 128 10.86 -3.81 11.21
CA VAL A 128 10.25 -2.49 11.05
C VAL A 128 9.67 -2.34 9.64
N ALA A 129 10.37 -2.82 8.61
CA ALA A 129 9.82 -2.89 7.25
C ALA A 129 8.52 -3.74 7.22
N ALA A 130 8.53 -4.92 7.86
CA ALA A 130 7.34 -5.75 7.96
C ALA A 130 6.16 -5.07 8.67
N ASP A 131 6.42 -4.29 9.72
CA ASP A 131 5.40 -3.50 10.43
C ASP A 131 4.71 -2.51 9.47
N SER A 132 5.45 -1.91 8.53
CA SER A 132 4.90 -1.05 7.48
C SER A 132 4.11 -1.84 6.43
N PHE A 133 4.74 -2.84 5.80
CA PHE A 133 4.14 -3.67 4.75
C PHE A 133 2.87 -4.40 5.20
N ALA A 134 2.80 -4.84 6.45
CA ALA A 134 1.62 -5.48 7.00
C ALA A 134 0.37 -4.58 7.00
N GLN A 135 0.52 -3.25 6.93
CA GLN A 135 -0.62 -2.33 6.87
C GLN A 135 -1.25 -2.21 5.49
N ALA A 136 -0.54 -2.63 4.43
CA ALA A 136 -1.01 -2.50 3.05
C ALA A 136 -2.39 -3.11 2.85
N ARG A 137 -2.62 -4.33 3.39
CA ARG A 137 -3.92 -5.05 3.50
C ARG A 137 -4.81 -5.01 2.23
N ILE A 138 -4.21 -4.80 1.06
CA ILE A 138 -4.86 -4.79 -0.24
C ILE A 138 -4.03 -5.58 -1.25
N PRO A 139 -4.69 -6.22 -2.22
CA PRO A 139 -4.03 -6.56 -3.48
C PRO A 139 -3.61 -5.28 -4.19
N PHE A 140 -2.42 -5.29 -4.78
CA PHE A 140 -1.87 -4.21 -5.60
C PHE A 140 -1.46 -4.78 -6.96
N ASP A 141 -1.62 -3.99 -8.02
CA ASP A 141 -1.15 -4.36 -9.36
C ASP A 141 0.04 -3.53 -9.82
N ARG A 142 0.19 -2.30 -9.31
CA ARG A 142 1.31 -1.42 -9.61
C ARG A 142 1.92 -0.88 -8.33
N VAL A 143 3.23 -0.99 -8.18
CA VAL A 143 3.95 -0.51 -7.00
C VAL A 143 4.97 0.54 -7.41
N PHE A 144 4.79 1.78 -6.96
CA PHE A 144 5.83 2.80 -7.07
C PHE A 144 6.77 2.63 -5.89
N ILE A 145 8.07 2.48 -6.16
CA ILE A 145 9.09 2.37 -5.11
C ILE A 145 10.02 3.56 -5.26
N VAL A 146 9.90 4.50 -4.32
CA VAL A 146 10.58 5.81 -4.36
C VAL A 146 11.65 5.83 -3.27
N THR A 147 12.89 6.16 -3.65
CA THR A 147 14.04 6.26 -2.74
C THR A 147 14.87 7.49 -3.09
N ALA A 148 15.64 8.02 -2.14
CA ALA A 148 16.59 9.09 -2.39
C ALA A 148 18.00 8.53 -2.67
N ASN A 149 18.76 9.23 -3.51
CA ASN A 149 20.15 8.88 -3.81
C ASN A 149 21.12 9.30 -2.69
N HIS A 150 21.58 8.37 -1.86
CA HIS A 150 22.33 8.71 -0.64
C HIS A 150 23.80 8.27 -0.60
N ASN A 151 24.30 7.56 -1.61
CA ASN A 151 25.69 7.05 -1.61
C ASN A 151 26.69 7.94 -2.38
N GLY A 152 26.21 9.02 -3.00
CA GLY A 152 27.04 9.98 -3.73
C GLY A 152 27.67 9.49 -5.03
N ARG A 153 27.31 8.29 -5.52
CA ARG A 153 27.85 7.71 -6.77
C ARG A 153 27.28 8.37 -8.03
N ALA A 154 26.11 8.97 -7.92
CA ALA A 154 25.47 9.75 -8.97
C ALA A 154 25.06 11.13 -8.44
N ARG A 155 25.04 12.14 -9.31
CA ARG A 155 24.48 13.48 -9.01
C ARG A 155 23.77 13.98 -10.26
N TYR A 156 22.47 14.20 -10.14
CA TYR A 156 21.60 14.64 -11.23
C TYR A 156 20.42 15.41 -10.64
N HIS A 157 19.80 16.24 -11.49
CA HIS A 157 18.52 16.88 -11.22
C HIS A 157 17.40 16.00 -11.77
N GLY A 158 16.30 15.85 -11.02
CA GLY A 158 15.16 15.03 -11.45
C GLY A 158 15.11 13.63 -10.83
N VAL A 159 14.37 12.74 -11.47
CA VAL A 159 14.08 11.38 -10.99
C VAL A 159 14.61 10.34 -11.96
N SER A 160 15.52 9.49 -11.48
CA SER A 160 16.01 8.34 -12.25
C SER A 160 15.00 7.20 -12.18
N LEU A 161 14.59 6.73 -13.36
CA LEU A 161 13.82 5.51 -13.57
C LEU A 161 14.75 4.41 -14.10
N ASP A 162 14.37 3.14 -13.91
CA ASP A 162 15.12 2.01 -14.47
C ASP A 162 14.43 1.44 -15.73
N ASP A 163 15.18 1.43 -16.83
CA ASP A 163 14.75 0.93 -18.15
C ASP A 163 14.80 -0.62 -18.27
N ALA A 164 15.16 -1.30 -17.18
CA ALA A 164 15.05 -2.74 -17.07
C ALA A 164 13.62 -3.22 -17.37
N GLY A 165 13.48 -4.42 -17.93
CA GLY A 165 12.17 -5.05 -18.12
C GLY A 165 11.70 -5.79 -16.88
N THR A 166 12.63 -6.22 -16.02
CA THR A 166 12.35 -7.10 -14.89
C THR A 166 13.44 -6.94 -13.82
N TYR A 167 13.04 -6.99 -12.55
CA TYR A 167 13.91 -7.14 -11.39
C TYR A 167 13.89 -8.59 -10.92
N ARG A 168 15.06 -9.18 -10.70
CA ARG A 168 15.19 -10.52 -10.12
C ARG A 168 15.61 -10.42 -8.66
N ILE A 169 14.95 -11.22 -7.82
CA ILE A 169 15.36 -11.52 -6.43
C ILE A 169 15.35 -13.05 -6.26
N PRO A 170 15.95 -13.62 -5.19
CA PRO A 170 15.90 -15.06 -4.96
C PRO A 170 14.48 -15.62 -5.01
N GLY A 171 14.22 -16.46 -6.03
CA GLY A 171 12.94 -17.15 -6.22
C GLY A 171 11.81 -16.31 -6.84
N SER A 172 12.06 -15.10 -7.35
CA SER A 172 11.03 -14.29 -8.01
C SER A 172 11.57 -13.33 -9.06
N GLU A 173 10.76 -13.09 -10.08
CA GLU A 173 10.97 -12.11 -11.14
C GLU A 173 9.79 -11.15 -11.16
N ILE A 174 10.08 -9.85 -11.11
CA ILE A 174 9.08 -8.79 -10.92
C ILE A 174 9.17 -7.86 -12.12
N PRO A 175 8.11 -7.75 -12.94
CA PRO A 175 8.14 -6.91 -14.13
C PRO A 175 8.21 -5.43 -13.77
N VAL A 176 8.95 -4.67 -14.56
CA VAL A 176 8.93 -3.20 -14.53
C VAL A 176 7.77 -2.71 -15.40
N SER A 177 7.00 -1.77 -14.87
CA SER A 177 5.81 -1.22 -15.53
C SER A 177 6.16 -0.42 -16.77
N ARG A 178 5.30 -0.48 -17.79
CA ARG A 178 5.40 0.37 -18.99
C ARG A 178 5.20 1.85 -18.71
N VAL A 179 4.66 2.21 -17.54
CA VAL A 179 4.61 3.61 -17.06
C VAL A 179 5.99 4.24 -17.03
N VAL A 180 7.07 3.47 -16.86
CA VAL A 180 8.43 4.02 -16.97
C VAL A 180 8.66 4.69 -18.33
N ASP A 181 8.16 4.10 -19.42
CA ASP A 181 8.31 4.65 -20.77
C ASP A 181 7.54 5.96 -20.91
N GLU A 182 6.33 6.02 -20.35
CA GLU A 182 5.45 7.20 -20.36
C GLU A 182 6.07 8.34 -19.53
N LEU A 183 6.63 8.04 -18.35
CA LEU A 183 7.26 9.05 -17.50
C LEU A 183 8.54 9.61 -18.13
N LEU A 184 9.30 8.80 -18.88
CA LEU A 184 10.52 9.25 -19.58
C LEU A 184 10.25 10.25 -20.72
N GLU A 185 8.99 10.50 -21.07
CA GLU A 185 8.63 11.58 -22.01
C GLU A 185 8.72 12.97 -21.37
N ASP A 186 8.67 13.07 -20.03
CA ASP A 186 8.83 14.32 -19.27
C ASP A 186 10.30 14.52 -18.88
N ASP A 187 10.79 15.75 -19.04
CA ASP A 187 12.21 16.13 -18.86
C ASP A 187 12.72 16.02 -17.42
N LEU A 188 11.81 15.91 -16.45
CA LEU A 188 12.13 15.67 -15.05
C LEU A 188 12.54 14.22 -14.78
N PHE A 189 12.16 13.28 -15.66
CA PHE A 189 12.49 11.87 -15.52
C PHE A 189 13.58 11.46 -16.51
N LEU A 190 14.53 10.67 -16.03
CA LEU A 190 15.68 10.24 -16.81
C LEU A 190 16.09 8.82 -16.43
N VAL A 191 17.08 8.26 -17.13
CA VAL A 191 17.74 7.01 -16.73
C VAL A 191 19.16 7.35 -16.27
N GLU A 192 19.45 7.16 -14.99
CA GLU A 192 20.81 7.24 -14.43
C GLU A 192 21.25 5.85 -13.94
N PRO A 193 22.01 5.08 -14.75
CA PRO A 193 22.38 3.70 -14.43
C PRO A 193 23.10 3.53 -13.09
N ALA A 194 23.92 4.50 -12.68
CA ALA A 194 24.61 4.42 -11.39
C ALA A 194 23.61 4.46 -10.22
N ALA A 195 22.54 5.25 -10.35
CA ALA A 195 21.48 5.32 -9.36
C ALA A 195 20.65 4.03 -9.31
N ASN A 196 20.31 3.47 -10.47
CA ASN A 196 19.49 2.26 -10.57
C ASN A 196 20.23 0.98 -10.14
N SER A 197 21.56 1.02 -10.04
CA SER A 197 22.38 -0.10 -9.53
C SER A 197 22.33 -0.26 -8.01
N MET A 198 21.67 0.66 -7.29
CA MET A 198 21.63 0.68 -5.83
C MET A 198 20.60 -0.29 -5.25
N HIS A 199 20.69 -0.53 -3.93
CA HIS A 199 19.97 -1.59 -3.23
C HIS A 199 18.61 -1.17 -2.65
N MET A 200 18.34 0.12 -2.48
CA MET A 200 17.17 0.59 -1.72
C MET A 200 15.84 0.10 -2.30
N ILE A 201 15.73 0.06 -3.62
CA ILE A 201 14.52 -0.48 -4.28
C ILE A 201 14.42 -2.00 -4.12
N GLU A 202 15.56 -2.69 -4.21
CA GLU A 202 15.64 -4.16 -4.18
C GLU A 202 15.17 -4.74 -2.86
N VAL A 203 15.56 -4.13 -1.74
CA VAL A 203 15.30 -4.68 -0.41
C VAL A 203 13.83 -4.62 -0.02
N GLU A 204 13.01 -3.84 -0.73
CA GLU A 204 11.56 -3.80 -0.54
C GLU A 204 10.84 -4.97 -1.26
N LEU A 205 11.46 -5.51 -2.30
CA LEU A 205 10.83 -6.50 -3.20
C LEU A 205 10.46 -7.81 -2.51
N PRO A 206 11.29 -8.41 -1.61
CA PRO A 206 10.90 -9.65 -0.93
C PRO A 206 9.62 -9.52 -0.10
N PHE A 207 9.38 -8.36 0.54
CA PHE A 207 8.14 -8.11 1.29
C PHE A 207 6.93 -8.05 0.36
N LEU A 208 7.04 -7.34 -0.77
CA LEU A 208 5.98 -7.24 -1.77
C LEU A 208 5.61 -8.60 -2.36
N THR A 209 6.62 -9.40 -2.73
CA THR A 209 6.43 -10.75 -3.26
C THR A 209 5.77 -11.67 -2.25
N GLU A 210 6.19 -11.64 -0.98
CA GLU A 210 5.60 -12.48 0.07
C GLU A 210 4.15 -12.07 0.38
N LEU A 211 3.85 -10.76 0.41
CA LEU A 211 2.48 -10.26 0.54
C LEU A 211 1.60 -10.72 -0.62
N ALA A 212 2.09 -10.63 -1.86
CA ALA A 212 1.34 -11.08 -3.04
C ALA A 212 1.05 -12.59 -2.98
N ARG A 213 2.04 -13.38 -2.57
CA ARG A 213 1.91 -14.84 -2.38
C ARG A 213 0.86 -15.19 -1.32
N ARG A 214 0.91 -14.55 -0.14
CA ARG A 214 -0.04 -14.77 0.97
C ARG A 214 -1.48 -14.38 0.60
N ASN A 215 -1.64 -13.41 -0.29
CA ASN A 215 -2.93 -12.86 -0.70
C ASN A 215 -3.44 -13.46 -2.03
N GLY A 216 -3.24 -14.76 -2.23
CA GLY A 216 -3.79 -15.48 -3.39
C GLY A 216 -2.91 -15.47 -4.64
N GLY A 217 -1.62 -15.11 -4.52
CA GLY A 217 -0.64 -15.24 -5.60
C GLY A 217 -0.87 -14.28 -6.77
N PHE A 218 -1.36 -13.07 -6.51
CA PHE A 218 -1.57 -12.08 -7.56
C PHE A 218 -0.22 -11.60 -8.13
N ARG A 219 -0.26 -11.10 -9.38
CA ARG A 219 0.89 -10.47 -10.02
C ARG A 219 0.85 -8.95 -9.85
N PHE A 220 2.02 -8.34 -9.77
CA PHE A 220 2.19 -6.89 -9.75
C PHE A 220 3.41 -6.49 -10.59
N GLU A 221 3.43 -5.23 -11.01
CA GLU A 221 4.57 -4.57 -11.65
C GLU A 221 5.10 -3.45 -10.76
N ILE A 222 6.38 -3.06 -10.96
CA ILE A 222 7.01 -1.97 -10.21
C ILE A 222 7.35 -0.78 -11.09
N VAL A 223 7.32 0.42 -10.51
CA VAL A 223 7.88 1.66 -11.07
C VAL A 223 9.02 2.07 -10.13
N PRO A 224 10.28 1.69 -10.42
CA PRO A 224 11.44 2.02 -9.60
C PRO A 224 11.84 3.49 -9.82
N MET A 225 11.96 4.27 -8.75
CA MET A 225 12.24 5.71 -8.80
C MET A 225 13.32 6.10 -7.80
N VAL A 226 14.44 6.65 -8.29
CA VAL A 226 15.53 7.17 -7.46
C VAL A 226 15.62 8.69 -7.62
N LEU A 227 15.40 9.42 -6.54
CA LEU A 227 15.39 10.87 -6.54
C LEU A 227 16.82 11.45 -6.54
N GLY A 228 17.05 12.40 -7.45
CA GLY A 228 18.19 13.31 -7.44
C GLY A 228 17.87 14.59 -6.65
N THR A 229 18.41 15.72 -7.09
CA THR A 229 18.03 17.03 -6.53
C THR A 229 16.74 17.55 -7.17
N LEU A 230 15.86 18.15 -6.38
CA LEU A 230 14.53 18.61 -6.77
C LEU A 230 14.19 19.97 -6.13
N SER A 231 13.60 20.86 -6.94
CA SER A 231 12.93 22.06 -6.43
C SER A 231 11.58 21.74 -5.76
N ASP A 232 10.96 22.73 -5.12
CA ASP A 232 9.61 22.56 -4.54
C ASP A 232 8.56 22.30 -5.64
N GLU A 233 8.72 22.90 -6.82
CA GLU A 233 7.87 22.66 -7.99
C GLU A 233 8.05 21.23 -8.52
N ASP A 234 9.29 20.73 -8.57
CA ASP A 234 9.56 19.36 -9.00
C ASP A 234 8.94 18.34 -8.04
N ILE A 235 8.96 18.60 -6.73
CA ILE A 235 8.30 17.75 -5.73
C ILE A 235 6.80 17.61 -6.03
N GLU A 236 6.13 18.71 -6.35
CA GLU A 236 4.71 18.70 -6.74
C GLU A 236 4.48 17.98 -8.07
N ARG A 237 5.33 18.22 -9.06
CA ARG A 237 5.29 17.52 -10.37
C ARG A 237 5.46 16.02 -10.22
N VAL A 238 6.41 15.55 -9.41
CA VAL A 238 6.64 14.11 -9.17
C VAL A 238 5.43 13.48 -8.49
N ALA A 239 4.87 14.11 -7.45
CA ALA A 239 3.69 13.59 -6.77
C ALA A 239 2.49 13.50 -7.71
N ALA A 240 2.26 14.52 -8.54
CA ALA A 240 1.19 14.53 -9.54
C ALA A 240 1.39 13.46 -10.62
N ALA A 241 2.62 13.26 -11.10
CA ALA A 241 2.94 12.23 -12.08
C ALA A 241 2.70 10.81 -11.51
N ILE A 242 3.14 10.54 -10.28
CA ILE A 242 2.86 9.28 -9.59
C ILE A 242 1.35 9.06 -9.44
N ASP A 243 0.59 10.09 -9.05
CA ASP A 243 -0.84 10.00 -8.85
C ASP A 243 -1.60 9.69 -10.16
N ALA A 244 -1.26 10.39 -11.24
CA ALA A 244 -1.86 10.22 -12.56
C ALA A 244 -1.63 8.82 -13.15
N HIS A 245 -0.46 8.22 -12.89
CA HIS A 245 -0.09 6.90 -13.40
C HIS A 245 -0.34 5.76 -12.40
N ALA A 246 -1.05 6.03 -11.30
CA ALA A 246 -1.25 5.07 -10.22
C ALA A 246 -1.97 3.77 -10.64
N GLY A 247 -2.86 3.85 -11.63
CA GLY A 247 -3.68 2.72 -12.05
C GLY A 247 -4.78 2.36 -11.03
N ARG A 248 -5.25 1.11 -11.07
CA ARG A 248 -6.43 0.67 -10.31
C ARG A 248 -6.15 0.33 -8.85
N ARG A 249 -5.04 -0.35 -8.57
CA ARG A 249 -4.67 -0.77 -7.20
C ARG A 249 -3.20 -0.42 -6.96
N PRO A 250 -2.88 0.88 -6.84
CA PRO A 250 -1.53 1.30 -6.56
C PRO A 250 -1.12 0.91 -5.13
N LEU A 251 0.16 0.65 -4.97
CA LEU A 251 0.87 0.74 -3.71
C LEU A 251 2.05 1.70 -3.88
N PHE A 252 2.27 2.56 -2.92
CA PHE A 252 3.38 3.50 -2.92
C PHE A 252 4.30 3.16 -1.75
N VAL A 253 5.55 2.83 -2.06
CA VAL A 253 6.58 2.47 -1.08
C VAL A 253 7.65 3.53 -1.13
N PHE A 254 7.76 4.29 -0.06
CA PHE A 254 8.81 5.27 0.17
C PHE A 254 9.87 4.61 1.03
N SER A 255 11.06 4.42 0.47
CA SER A 255 12.16 3.67 1.08
C SER A 255 13.17 4.64 1.67
N LEU A 256 13.32 4.65 3.00
CA LEU A 256 14.13 5.62 3.74
C LEU A 256 14.55 5.11 5.12
N ASP A 257 15.83 5.20 5.42
CA ASP A 257 16.37 5.10 6.77
C ASP A 257 16.51 6.52 7.40
N LEU A 258 16.41 6.61 8.72
CA LEU A 258 16.46 7.88 9.46
C LEU A 258 17.93 8.28 9.77
N SER A 259 18.22 8.73 10.99
CA SER A 259 19.55 9.22 11.34
C SER A 259 20.62 8.12 11.26
N HIS A 260 21.87 8.50 10.94
CA HIS A 260 22.98 7.59 10.69
C HIS A 260 24.18 7.86 11.61
N TYR A 261 24.63 6.80 12.30
CA TYR A 261 25.86 6.74 13.09
C TYR A 261 25.95 7.73 14.27
N TYR A 262 24.81 8.12 14.82
CA TYR A 262 24.73 8.88 16.07
C TYR A 262 24.71 7.93 17.27
N PRO A 263 25.11 8.40 18.47
CA PRO A 263 24.79 7.72 19.72
C PRO A 263 23.27 7.51 19.85
N TYR A 264 22.87 6.41 20.47
CA TYR A 264 21.47 5.96 20.53
C TYR A 264 20.49 7.06 20.99
N ASP A 265 20.79 7.77 22.07
CA ASP A 265 19.94 8.83 22.63
C ASP A 265 19.82 10.06 21.71
N VAL A 266 20.87 10.34 20.93
CA VAL A 266 20.87 11.40 19.92
C VAL A 266 20.05 10.97 18.72
N ALA A 267 20.21 9.72 18.25
CA ALA A 267 19.44 9.16 17.15
C ALA A 267 17.94 9.17 17.49
N GLU A 268 17.53 8.64 18.65
CA GLU A 268 16.13 8.65 19.08
C GLU A 268 15.51 10.05 19.05
N ARG A 269 16.21 11.05 19.58
CA ARG A 269 15.71 12.43 19.59
C ARG A 269 15.55 13.01 18.19
N LEU A 270 16.52 12.80 17.31
CA LEU A 270 16.47 13.28 15.92
C LEU A 270 15.36 12.58 15.14
N ASP A 271 15.27 11.26 15.29
CA ASP A 271 14.34 10.40 14.58
C ASP A 271 12.90 10.69 15.00
N HIS A 272 12.61 10.71 16.31
CA HIS A 272 11.28 11.09 16.81
C HIS A 272 10.90 12.51 16.38
N GLY A 273 11.83 13.46 16.44
CA GLY A 273 11.58 14.82 15.96
C GLY A 273 11.18 14.88 14.48
N CYS A 274 11.70 13.95 13.66
CA CYS A 274 11.33 13.81 12.26
C CYS A 274 9.99 13.09 12.05
N LEU A 275 9.79 11.97 12.74
CA LEU A 275 8.55 11.20 12.66
C LEU A 275 7.35 12.02 13.14
N ASP A 276 7.51 12.80 14.21
CA ASP A 276 6.50 13.73 14.70
C ASP A 276 6.20 14.82 13.68
N ALA A 277 7.22 15.32 12.97
CA ALA A 277 7.01 16.30 11.90
C ALA A 277 6.26 15.70 10.72
N LEU A 278 6.55 14.46 10.34
CA LEU A 278 5.85 13.74 9.27
C LEU A 278 4.39 13.46 9.64
N VAL A 279 4.13 13.00 10.87
CA VAL A 279 2.77 12.75 11.39
C VAL A 279 1.98 14.05 11.52
N ALA A 280 2.61 15.14 11.95
CA ALA A 280 1.99 16.47 11.98
C ALA A 280 1.88 17.12 10.59
N GLN A 281 2.40 16.46 9.54
CA GLN A 281 2.47 16.97 8.17
C GLN A 281 3.15 18.36 8.07
N ASP A 282 4.10 18.66 8.97
CA ASP A 282 4.86 19.91 8.99
C ASP A 282 5.99 19.83 7.97
N ARG A 283 5.71 20.30 6.74
CA ARG A 283 6.65 20.31 5.62
C ARG A 283 7.96 21.02 5.96
N ALA A 284 7.91 22.12 6.71
CA ALA A 284 9.08 22.91 7.02
C ALA A 284 10.02 22.17 7.98
N ARG A 285 9.46 21.46 8.98
CA ARG A 285 10.24 20.59 9.86
C ARG A 285 10.75 19.35 9.14
N VAL A 286 9.92 18.71 8.32
CA VAL A 286 10.32 17.54 7.51
C VAL A 286 11.51 17.86 6.63
N ALA A 287 11.51 19.03 5.97
CA ALA A 287 12.61 19.44 5.10
C ALA A 287 13.99 19.52 5.79
N ARG A 288 14.00 19.64 7.12
CA ARG A 288 15.22 19.78 7.96
C ARG A 288 15.56 18.52 8.76
N CYS A 289 14.81 17.42 8.58
CA CYS A 289 15.12 16.16 9.25
C CYS A 289 16.51 15.63 8.89
N THR A 290 17.09 14.87 9.82
CA THR A 290 18.29 14.07 9.56
C THR A 290 17.87 12.66 9.15
N THR A 291 18.05 12.33 7.87
CA THR A 291 17.75 11.02 7.27
C THR A 291 18.86 10.64 6.29
N ASP A 292 18.73 9.49 5.62
CA ASP A 292 19.55 9.18 4.45
C ASP A 292 19.16 9.98 3.19
N SER A 293 18.01 10.65 3.16
CA SER A 293 17.57 11.40 1.99
C SER A 293 18.44 12.62 1.79
N THR A 294 19.14 12.65 0.66
CA THR A 294 19.81 13.86 0.20
C THR A 294 18.79 14.85 -0.32
N ASP A 295 19.09 16.14 -0.19
CA ASP A 295 18.28 17.26 -0.71
C ASP A 295 16.93 17.51 0.02
N ARG A 296 17.02 18.17 1.18
CA ARG A 296 15.87 18.70 1.95
C ARG A 296 14.75 17.68 2.21
N ASN A 297 15.07 16.39 2.32
CA ASN A 297 14.09 15.31 2.46
C ASN A 297 12.99 15.33 1.37
N SER A 298 13.37 15.60 0.12
CA SER A 298 12.43 15.64 -1.02
C SER A 298 11.56 14.39 -1.12
N LEU A 299 12.09 13.22 -0.74
CA LEU A 299 11.34 11.97 -0.62
C LEU A 299 10.12 12.08 0.30
N LEU A 300 10.31 12.57 1.53
CA LEU A 300 9.22 12.73 2.50
C LEU A 300 8.26 13.86 2.09
N LEU A 301 8.76 14.88 1.40
CA LEU A 301 7.92 15.97 0.88
C LEU A 301 7.02 15.50 -0.27
N ILE A 302 7.53 14.66 -1.19
CA ILE A 302 6.71 13.99 -2.22
C ILE A 302 5.68 13.07 -1.55
N MET A 303 6.07 12.35 -0.49
CA MET A 303 5.16 11.50 0.27
C MET A 303 3.98 12.31 0.85
N LEU A 304 4.26 13.45 1.48
CA LEU A 304 3.24 14.36 2.00
C LEU A 304 2.35 14.95 0.91
N GLU A 305 2.94 15.30 -0.24
CA GLU A 305 2.19 15.85 -1.36
C GLU A 305 1.24 14.81 -1.99
N LEU A 306 1.73 13.59 -2.21
CA LEU A 306 0.91 12.48 -2.70
C LEU A 306 -0.20 12.12 -1.71
N ALA A 307 0.09 12.14 -0.41
CA ALA A 307 -0.92 11.97 0.64
C ALA A 307 -2.00 13.04 0.57
N ARG A 308 -1.63 14.31 0.35
CA ARG A 308 -2.57 15.42 0.18
C ARG A 308 -3.47 15.23 -1.04
N LEU A 309 -2.90 14.88 -2.20
CA LEU A 309 -3.66 14.61 -3.44
C LEU A 309 -4.68 13.50 -3.27
N ARG A 310 -4.33 12.46 -2.49
CA ARG A 310 -5.17 11.28 -2.28
C ARG A 310 -6.01 11.31 -0.99
N GLY A 311 -5.97 12.40 -0.22
CA GLY A 311 -6.72 12.53 1.04
C GLY A 311 -6.33 11.48 2.11
N LEU A 312 -5.04 11.18 2.21
CA LEU A 312 -4.49 10.21 3.16
C LEU A 312 -3.88 10.91 4.38
N GLU A 313 -4.00 10.27 5.54
CA GLU A 313 -3.46 10.76 6.81
C GLU A 313 -2.36 9.82 7.33
N PRO A 314 -1.25 10.36 7.87
CA PRO A 314 -0.14 9.58 8.40
C PRO A 314 -0.47 8.92 9.75
N GLU A 315 0.13 7.76 9.98
CA GLU A 315 0.19 7.09 11.28
C GLU A 315 1.56 6.43 11.46
N LEU A 316 2.23 6.74 12.57
CA LEU A 316 3.44 6.04 13.00
C LEU A 316 3.06 4.66 13.53
N ILE A 317 3.61 3.60 12.93
CA ILE A 317 3.38 2.22 13.34
C ILE A 317 4.43 1.80 14.36
N THR A 318 5.71 1.98 14.03
CA THR A 318 6.84 1.52 14.83
C THR A 318 8.08 2.35 14.53
N TYR A 319 8.91 2.53 15.54
CA TYR A 319 10.26 3.07 15.44
C TYR A 319 11.22 2.16 16.21
N LYS A 320 12.41 1.93 15.64
CA LYS A 320 13.56 1.25 16.26
C LYS A 320 14.85 1.80 15.68
N ASN A 321 15.99 1.40 16.25
CA ASN A 321 17.30 1.61 15.64
C ASN A 321 18.17 0.35 15.72
N SER A 322 19.30 0.36 15.02
CA SER A 322 20.21 -0.80 14.95
C SER A 322 20.77 -1.25 16.31
N GLY A 323 20.77 -0.37 17.32
CA GLY A 323 21.18 -0.68 18.68
C GLY A 323 20.21 -1.61 19.40
N ASP A 324 18.92 -1.63 19.01
CA ASP A 324 17.90 -2.51 19.58
C ASP A 324 18.11 -3.99 19.23
N VAL A 325 18.86 -4.25 18.16
CA VAL A 325 19.21 -5.59 17.70
C VAL A 325 20.64 -5.95 18.11
N SER A 326 21.60 -5.06 17.83
CA SER A 326 23.03 -5.35 18.02
C SER A 326 23.51 -5.18 19.46
N GLY A 327 22.81 -4.40 20.29
CA GLY A 327 23.27 -3.97 21.61
C GLY A 327 24.32 -2.86 21.59
N ASP A 328 24.95 -2.55 20.45
CA ASP A 328 25.86 -1.41 20.30
C ASP A 328 25.04 -0.12 20.16
N ARG A 329 25.18 0.76 21.15
CA ARG A 329 24.45 2.03 21.25
C ARG A 329 25.31 3.26 20.91
N SER A 330 26.56 3.05 20.48
CA SER A 330 27.51 4.14 20.23
C SER A 330 27.32 4.82 18.87
N ARG A 331 26.88 4.05 17.86
CA ARG A 331 26.69 4.49 16.47
C ARG A 331 25.56 3.69 15.83
N VAL A 332 24.34 4.20 15.90
CA VAL A 332 23.15 3.49 15.41
C VAL A 332 22.60 4.09 14.13
N VAL A 333 21.79 3.31 13.41
CA VAL A 333 20.95 3.79 12.30
C VAL A 333 19.48 3.66 12.70
N GLY A 334 18.70 4.73 12.50
CA GLY A 334 17.29 4.80 12.86
C GLY A 334 16.36 4.25 11.77
N TYR A 335 15.26 3.61 12.18
CA TYR A 335 14.29 2.96 11.30
C TYR A 335 12.86 3.33 11.70
N GLY A 336 12.07 3.83 10.75
CA GLY A 336 10.67 4.19 10.97
C GLY A 336 9.73 3.43 10.03
N ALA A 337 8.60 2.97 10.58
CA ALA A 337 7.46 2.49 9.83
C ALA A 337 6.32 3.50 9.98
N VAL A 338 6.04 4.26 8.91
CA VAL A 338 4.93 5.21 8.84
C VAL A 338 4.04 4.84 7.68
N VAL A 339 2.72 4.91 7.86
CA VAL A 339 1.78 4.59 6.80
C VAL A 339 0.77 5.70 6.63
N PHE A 340 0.27 5.87 5.43
CA PHE A 340 -0.75 6.86 5.10
C PHE A 340 -1.99 6.12 4.61
N ARG A 341 -3.12 6.42 5.23
CA ARG A 341 -4.39 5.71 5.01
C ARG A 341 -5.53 6.69 4.78
N PRO A 342 -6.61 6.30 4.07
CA PRO A 342 -7.71 7.21 3.79
C PRO A 342 -8.27 7.85 5.06
N LYS A 343 -8.44 9.17 4.99
CA LYS A 343 -9.18 9.92 6.00
C LYS A 343 -10.62 9.44 6.00
N VAL A 344 -11.02 8.70 7.03
CA VAL A 344 -12.44 8.52 7.32
C VAL A 344 -12.93 9.91 7.75
N ALA A 345 -13.70 10.59 6.90
CA ALA A 345 -14.07 11.97 7.13
C ALA A 345 -14.58 12.18 8.58
N GLY A 346 -13.75 12.85 9.38
CA GLY A 346 -14.03 13.23 10.76
C GLY A 346 -13.81 12.19 11.86
N LEU A 347 -13.31 10.97 11.62
CA LEU A 347 -13.13 9.95 12.67
C LEU A 347 -11.71 9.93 13.30
N THR A 348 -11.36 10.99 14.03
CA THR A 348 -10.08 11.10 14.76
C THR A 348 -10.01 10.09 15.92
N THR A 349 -8.81 9.81 16.45
CA THR A 349 -8.62 8.96 17.65
C THR A 349 -9.38 9.50 18.86
N GLU A 350 -9.41 10.83 19.01
CA GLU A 350 -10.22 11.52 20.02
C GLU A 350 -11.71 11.23 19.84
N LEU A 351 -12.22 11.31 18.61
CA LEU A 351 -13.61 10.99 18.32
C LEU A 351 -13.93 9.51 18.56
N GLN A 352 -13.04 8.60 18.19
CA GLN A 352 -13.20 7.16 18.43
C GLN A 352 -13.30 6.87 19.94
N SER A 353 -12.39 7.46 20.71
CA SER A 353 -12.38 7.34 22.17
C SER A 353 -13.67 7.89 22.79
N PHE A 354 -14.13 9.05 22.30
CA PHE A 354 -15.40 9.63 22.72
C PHE A 354 -16.60 8.73 22.39
N LEU A 355 -16.66 8.15 21.19
CA LEU A 355 -17.76 7.27 20.79
C LEU A 355 -17.79 5.97 21.60
N LEU A 356 -16.63 5.41 21.93
CA LEU A 356 -16.52 4.24 22.82
C LEU A 356 -16.96 4.58 24.25
N ASP A 357 -16.53 5.72 24.80
CA ASP A 357 -16.96 6.18 26.13
C ASP A 357 -18.46 6.49 26.17
N LEU A 358 -18.98 7.16 25.13
CA LEU A 358 -20.41 7.39 24.95
C LEU A 358 -21.19 6.07 24.96
N SER A 359 -20.74 5.07 24.21
CA SER A 359 -21.36 3.75 24.17
C SER A 359 -21.29 3.06 25.54
N ARG A 360 -20.12 3.08 26.22
CA ARG A 360 -19.95 2.52 27.56
C ARG A 360 -20.89 3.14 28.58
N ARG A 361 -20.94 4.47 28.67
CA ARG A 361 -21.83 5.21 29.59
C ARG A 361 -23.30 4.94 29.26
N THR A 362 -23.64 4.88 27.98
CA THR A 362 -25.00 4.55 27.53
C THR A 362 -25.41 3.15 27.98
N LEU A 363 -24.55 2.16 27.77
CA LEU A 363 -24.79 0.77 28.19
C LEU A 363 -25.02 0.69 29.70
N GLU A 364 -24.09 1.23 30.48
CA GLU A 364 -24.15 1.15 31.95
C GLU A 364 -25.37 1.88 32.52
N GLN A 365 -25.65 3.10 32.07
CA GLN A 365 -26.79 3.86 32.57
C GLN A 365 -28.12 3.19 32.22
N TYR A 366 -28.24 2.69 30.98
CA TYR A 366 -29.45 2.03 30.53
C TYR A 366 -29.69 0.72 31.27
N VAL A 367 -28.66 -0.12 31.45
CA VAL A 367 -28.79 -1.40 32.16
C VAL A 367 -29.10 -1.20 33.65
N ARG A 368 -28.47 -0.22 34.32
CA ARG A 368 -28.69 0.03 35.75
C ARG A 368 -30.02 0.70 36.08
N SER A 369 -30.50 1.61 35.21
CA SER A 369 -31.60 2.52 35.56
C SER A 369 -32.73 2.60 34.54
N GLY A 370 -32.57 1.97 33.37
CA GLY A 370 -33.49 2.11 32.23
C GLY A 370 -33.46 3.50 31.57
N ARG A 371 -32.62 4.43 32.04
CA ARG A 371 -32.54 5.80 31.51
C ARG A 371 -31.58 5.87 30.33
N VAL A 372 -31.93 6.69 29.34
CA VAL A 372 -31.07 6.99 28.19
C VAL A 372 -30.00 8.00 28.61
N TYR A 373 -28.73 7.73 28.29
CA TYR A 373 -27.63 8.67 28.49
C TYR A 373 -27.65 9.76 27.43
N GLU A 374 -27.51 11.02 27.83
CA GLU A 374 -27.39 12.16 26.93
C GLU A 374 -26.05 12.87 27.19
N PRO A 375 -25.15 12.94 26.19
CA PRO A 375 -23.88 13.65 26.35
C PRO A 375 -24.07 15.17 26.43
N ASP A 376 -23.11 15.85 27.04
CA ASP A 376 -23.11 17.31 27.19
C ASP A 376 -23.20 18.01 25.82
N PRO A 377 -24.22 18.88 25.59
CA PRO A 377 -24.36 19.65 24.36
C PRO A 377 -23.12 20.48 23.98
N GLN A 378 -22.35 20.96 24.95
CA GLN A 378 -21.13 21.74 24.69
C GLN A 378 -20.04 20.86 24.06
N VAL A 379 -19.89 19.62 24.52
CA VAL A 379 -18.95 18.65 23.94
C VAL A 379 -19.39 18.28 22.52
N LEU A 380 -20.69 18.07 22.30
CA LEU A 380 -21.23 17.83 20.96
C LEU A 380 -21.00 19.01 20.00
N ALA A 381 -21.03 20.24 20.51
CA ALA A 381 -20.79 21.44 19.71
C ALA A 381 -19.33 21.53 19.22
N GLN A 382 -18.38 21.14 20.08
CA GLN A 382 -16.94 21.14 19.80
C GLN A 382 -16.51 20.07 18.78
N MET A 383 -17.30 19.01 18.58
CA MET A 383 -17.01 17.92 17.64
C MET A 383 -18.06 17.83 16.53
N PRO A 384 -17.96 18.62 15.44
CA PRO A 384 -18.97 18.68 14.38
C PRO A 384 -19.34 17.33 13.77
N ARG A 385 -18.39 16.38 13.71
CA ARG A 385 -18.65 15.05 13.14
C ARG A 385 -19.67 14.25 13.93
N LEU A 386 -19.79 14.43 15.25
CA LEU A 386 -20.82 13.79 16.07
C LEU A 386 -22.23 14.18 15.60
N ARG A 387 -22.39 15.44 15.20
CA ARG A 387 -23.67 16.03 14.79
C ARG A 387 -24.04 15.74 13.34
N ALA A 388 -23.06 15.43 12.51
CA ALA A 388 -23.29 14.94 11.16
C ALA A 388 -23.89 13.53 11.19
N ASP A 389 -24.71 13.22 10.19
CA ASP A 389 -25.32 11.90 10.10
C ASP A 389 -24.26 10.81 9.93
N GLY A 390 -24.51 9.68 10.60
CA GLY A 390 -23.66 8.51 10.59
C GLY A 390 -24.48 7.23 10.72
N ALA A 391 -23.87 6.12 10.30
CA ALA A 391 -24.45 4.78 10.42
C ALA A 391 -23.44 3.88 11.10
N THR A 392 -23.84 3.25 12.19
CA THR A 392 -22.96 2.42 13.01
C THR A 392 -23.57 1.06 13.28
N PHE A 393 -22.72 0.07 13.49
CA PHE A 393 -23.07 -1.14 14.22
C PHE A 393 -22.32 -1.12 15.55
N VAL A 394 -23.05 -1.39 16.62
CA VAL A 394 -22.51 -1.57 17.97
C VAL A 394 -22.50 -3.06 18.26
N THR A 395 -21.31 -3.61 18.49
CA THR A 395 -21.11 -5.00 18.88
C THR A 395 -20.73 -5.03 20.36
N LEU A 396 -21.46 -5.82 21.12
CA LEU A 396 -21.15 -6.16 22.50
C LEU A 396 -20.59 -7.58 22.49
N GLU A 397 -19.46 -7.79 23.15
CA GLU A 397 -18.93 -9.12 23.38
C GLU A 397 -18.75 -9.38 24.87
N LYS A 398 -18.89 -10.62 25.30
CA LYS A 398 -18.60 -11.08 26.65
C LYS A 398 -17.58 -12.21 26.56
N HIS A 399 -16.42 -12.03 27.17
CA HIS A 399 -15.29 -12.97 27.08
C HIS A 399 -14.93 -13.37 25.63
N GLY A 400 -14.88 -12.39 24.71
CA GLY A 400 -14.56 -12.60 23.29
C GLY A 400 -15.64 -13.34 22.50
N ARG A 401 -16.87 -13.39 23.01
CA ARG A 401 -18.03 -14.00 22.33
C ARG A 401 -19.13 -12.96 22.15
N LEU A 402 -19.72 -12.94 20.96
CA LEU A 402 -20.84 -12.06 20.63
C LEU A 402 -21.97 -12.14 21.67
N ARG A 403 -22.31 -10.98 22.26
CA ARG A 403 -23.37 -10.79 23.27
C ARG A 403 -24.54 -9.94 22.78
N GLY A 404 -24.32 -9.16 21.72
CA GLY A 404 -25.33 -8.40 21.00
C GLY A 404 -24.68 -7.64 19.84
N CYS A 405 -25.37 -7.48 18.71
CA CYS A 405 -24.89 -6.62 17.63
C CYS A 405 -26.08 -6.04 16.84
N ILE A 406 -26.24 -4.72 16.93
CA ILE A 406 -27.31 -3.98 16.27
C ILE A 406 -26.73 -2.72 15.63
N GLY A 407 -27.28 -2.34 14.48
CA GLY A 407 -26.84 -1.15 13.77
C GLY A 407 -27.80 -0.61 12.74
N SER A 408 -27.40 0.51 12.16
CA SER A 408 -28.06 1.22 11.07
C SER A 408 -27.31 0.98 9.77
N LEU A 409 -28.02 0.73 8.67
CA LEU A 409 -27.41 0.53 7.33
C LEU A 409 -27.24 1.82 6.52
N ARG A 410 -27.93 2.88 6.91
CA ARG A 410 -27.88 4.19 6.25
C ARG A 410 -27.77 5.25 7.33
N ALA A 411 -27.08 6.33 7.02
CA ALA A 411 -27.01 7.48 7.89
C ALA A 411 -28.35 8.24 7.79
N PHE A 412 -29.08 8.34 8.89
CA PHE A 412 -30.38 9.02 8.95
C PHE A 412 -30.56 9.86 10.22
N ARG A 413 -29.56 9.85 11.10
CA ARG A 413 -29.52 10.60 12.35
C ARG A 413 -28.07 10.92 12.71
N PRO A 414 -27.85 11.90 13.60
CA PRO A 414 -26.51 12.25 14.06
C PRO A 414 -25.74 11.05 14.58
N LEU A 415 -24.45 10.98 14.26
CA LEU A 415 -23.57 9.85 14.61
C LEU A 415 -23.61 9.50 16.10
N TRP A 416 -23.54 10.51 17.00
CA TRP A 416 -23.61 10.27 18.45
C TRP A 416 -24.91 9.58 18.86
N ARG A 417 -26.02 9.96 18.22
CA ARG A 417 -27.35 9.41 18.51
C ARG A 417 -27.48 8.00 17.95
N ASP A 418 -26.91 7.75 16.77
CA ASP A 418 -26.89 6.42 16.17
C ASP A 418 -26.13 5.43 17.06
N VAL A 419 -24.93 5.80 17.54
CA VAL A 419 -24.14 4.98 18.48
C VAL A 419 -24.93 4.72 19.78
N ARG A 420 -25.49 5.76 20.39
CA ARG A 420 -26.28 5.63 21.63
C ARG A 420 -27.47 4.68 21.45
N ASP A 421 -28.29 4.91 20.43
CA ASP A 421 -29.53 4.15 20.22
C ASP A 421 -29.25 2.68 19.83
N ASN A 422 -28.20 2.45 19.04
CA ASN A 422 -27.75 1.12 18.67
C ASN A 422 -27.07 0.40 19.84
N THR A 423 -26.41 1.11 20.76
CA THR A 423 -25.88 0.51 22.01
C THR A 423 -27.03 -0.05 22.85
N ILE A 424 -28.07 0.76 23.08
CA ILE A 424 -29.27 0.32 23.79
C ILE A 424 -29.90 -0.88 23.08
N ALA A 425 -30.03 -0.80 21.76
CA ALA A 425 -30.63 -1.88 20.99
C ALA A 425 -29.81 -3.18 21.05
N ALA A 426 -28.49 -3.11 20.95
CA ALA A 426 -27.61 -4.27 21.07
C ALA A 426 -27.71 -4.90 22.48
N ALA A 427 -27.90 -4.08 23.52
CA ALA A 427 -28.01 -4.54 24.89
C ALA A 427 -29.37 -5.15 25.23
N SER A 428 -30.48 -4.66 24.66
CA SER A 428 -31.84 -5.01 25.11
C SER A 428 -32.80 -5.52 24.05
N ARG A 429 -32.49 -5.36 22.76
CA ARG A 429 -33.40 -5.65 21.65
C ARG A 429 -32.82 -6.59 20.59
N ASP A 430 -31.63 -7.12 20.77
CA ASP A 430 -31.09 -8.15 19.87
C ASP A 430 -31.86 -9.47 20.10
N PRO A 431 -32.67 -9.96 19.15
CA PRO A 431 -33.55 -11.11 19.36
C PRO A 431 -32.79 -12.44 19.58
N ARG A 432 -31.48 -12.45 19.33
CA ARG A 432 -30.63 -13.63 19.53
C ARG A 432 -30.23 -13.83 21.00
N PHE A 433 -30.40 -12.81 21.83
CA PHE A 433 -29.91 -12.82 23.21
C PHE A 433 -30.94 -12.23 24.19
N PRO A 434 -30.99 -12.70 25.45
CA PRO A 434 -31.71 -11.98 26.49
C PRO A 434 -31.06 -10.61 26.76
N PRO A 435 -31.80 -9.63 27.34
CA PRO A 435 -31.23 -8.34 27.71
C PRO A 435 -29.98 -8.47 28.59
N VAL A 436 -29.00 -7.59 28.39
CA VAL A 436 -27.78 -7.50 29.21
C VAL A 436 -28.15 -7.11 30.64
N THR A 437 -27.59 -7.83 31.60
CA THR A 437 -27.81 -7.60 33.04
C THR A 437 -26.67 -6.81 33.67
N GLU A 438 -26.93 -6.18 34.81
CA GLU A 438 -25.92 -5.36 35.51
C GLU A 438 -24.66 -6.16 35.88
N ALA A 439 -24.82 -7.42 36.26
CA ALA A 439 -23.71 -8.31 36.60
C ALA A 439 -22.79 -8.61 35.41
N GLU A 440 -23.26 -8.44 34.16
CA GLU A 440 -22.46 -8.65 32.96
C GLU A 440 -21.62 -7.43 32.58
N LEU A 441 -21.95 -6.24 33.07
CA LEU A 441 -21.32 -4.99 32.62
C LEU A 441 -19.78 -4.99 32.68
N PRO A 442 -19.12 -5.52 33.74
CA PRO A 442 -17.66 -5.55 33.80
C PRO A 442 -17.01 -6.44 32.73
N ASP A 443 -17.72 -7.47 32.27
CA ASP A 443 -17.21 -8.47 31.32
C ASP A 443 -17.53 -8.13 29.86
N VAL A 444 -18.33 -7.09 29.62
CA VAL A 444 -18.76 -6.71 28.28
C VAL A 444 -17.73 -5.77 27.64
N SER A 445 -17.12 -6.17 26.52
CA SER A 445 -16.39 -5.27 25.62
C SER A 445 -17.34 -4.69 24.57
N ILE A 446 -16.99 -3.52 24.05
CA ILE A 446 -17.80 -2.77 23.07
C ILE A 446 -16.94 -2.47 21.86
N GLU A 447 -17.41 -2.84 20.69
CA GLU A 447 -16.79 -2.48 19.42
C GLU A 447 -17.78 -1.70 18.56
N LEU A 448 -17.25 -0.79 17.75
CA LEU A 448 -18.01 0.09 16.88
C LEU A 448 -17.53 -0.06 15.45
N SER A 449 -18.47 -0.31 14.53
CA SER A 449 -18.23 -0.29 13.10
C SER A 449 -18.96 0.90 12.48
N LEU A 450 -18.22 1.93 12.05
CA LEU A 450 -18.77 3.06 11.30
C LEU A 450 -18.86 2.70 9.82
N LEU A 451 -20.04 2.85 9.21
CA LEU A 451 -20.30 2.45 7.84
C LEU A 451 -20.01 3.58 6.84
N GLU A 452 -19.43 3.21 5.71
CA GLU A 452 -19.53 4.01 4.49
C GLU A 452 -20.97 4.00 3.96
N PRO A 453 -21.41 5.07 3.25
CA PRO A 453 -22.67 5.03 2.51
C PRO A 453 -22.71 3.83 1.54
N PRO A 454 -23.76 2.97 1.60
CA PRO A 454 -23.88 1.87 0.68
C PRO A 454 -23.96 2.33 -0.77
N ARG A 455 -23.16 1.71 -1.63
CA ARG A 455 -23.15 1.95 -3.07
C ARG A 455 -23.87 0.80 -3.77
N PRO A 456 -24.88 1.07 -4.62
CA PRO A 456 -25.52 0.03 -5.42
C PRO A 456 -24.47 -0.73 -6.25
N LEU A 457 -24.58 -2.06 -6.29
CA LEU A 457 -23.73 -2.92 -7.11
C LEU A 457 -24.50 -3.34 -8.35
N ALA A 458 -24.08 -2.85 -9.51
CA ALA A 458 -24.66 -3.23 -10.80
C ALA A 458 -24.22 -4.64 -11.17
N VAL A 459 -25.12 -5.62 -11.07
CA VAL A 459 -24.84 -7.02 -11.38
C VAL A 459 -25.26 -7.31 -12.83
N PRO A 460 -24.33 -7.70 -13.71
CA PRO A 460 -24.60 -7.83 -15.15
C PRO A 460 -25.51 -9.01 -15.50
N GLU A 461 -25.38 -10.13 -14.79
CA GLU A 461 -26.25 -11.29 -14.95
C GLU A 461 -26.58 -11.95 -13.60
N PRO A 462 -27.72 -12.65 -13.47
CA PRO A 462 -28.07 -13.33 -12.23
C PRO A 462 -26.95 -14.28 -11.77
N GLY A 463 -26.55 -14.14 -10.51
CA GLY A 463 -25.45 -14.91 -9.91
C GLY A 463 -24.03 -14.36 -10.18
N ALA A 464 -23.84 -13.35 -11.04
CA ALA A 464 -22.51 -12.76 -11.27
C ALA A 464 -21.91 -12.14 -10.01
N VAL A 465 -22.76 -11.68 -9.08
CA VAL A 465 -22.38 -11.03 -7.82
C VAL A 465 -21.36 -11.83 -7.02
N ALA A 466 -21.41 -13.17 -7.02
CA ALA A 466 -20.46 -14.01 -6.28
C ALA A 466 -19.00 -13.83 -6.76
N ARG A 467 -18.80 -13.44 -8.02
CA ARG A 467 -17.48 -13.15 -8.61
C ARG A 467 -17.05 -11.69 -8.43
N MET A 468 -17.97 -10.82 -8.04
CA MET A 468 -17.76 -9.37 -7.93
C MET A 468 -17.47 -8.93 -6.49
N LEU A 469 -17.97 -9.67 -5.50
CA LEU A 469 -17.74 -9.38 -4.09
C LEU A 469 -16.26 -9.58 -3.73
N ARG A 470 -15.77 -8.71 -2.85
CA ARG A 470 -14.42 -8.74 -2.29
C ARG A 470 -14.49 -9.23 -0.84
N PRO A 471 -14.15 -10.50 -0.57
CA PRO A 471 -14.12 -11.02 0.79
C PRO A 471 -13.30 -10.12 1.72
N ARG A 472 -13.76 -9.99 2.96
CA ARG A 472 -13.18 -9.14 4.03
C ARG A 472 -13.17 -7.63 3.76
N LYS A 473 -13.74 -7.18 2.64
CA LYS A 473 -13.85 -5.75 2.29
C LYS A 473 -15.30 -5.29 2.16
N ASP A 474 -16.12 -6.09 1.49
CA ASP A 474 -17.49 -5.70 1.18
C ASP A 474 -18.46 -6.16 2.27
N GLY A 475 -19.05 -5.20 2.98
CA GLY A 475 -20.33 -5.38 3.64
C GLY A 475 -21.40 -5.43 2.55
N VAL A 476 -22.35 -6.35 2.65
CA VAL A 476 -23.33 -6.60 1.59
C VAL A 476 -24.72 -6.36 2.15
N ILE A 477 -25.51 -5.59 1.40
CA ILE A 477 -26.97 -5.49 1.56
C ILE A 477 -27.58 -6.26 0.41
N LEU A 478 -28.37 -7.28 0.71
CA LEU A 478 -29.16 -8.01 -0.25
C LEU A 478 -30.63 -7.65 -0.05
N GLU A 479 -31.29 -7.23 -1.13
CA GLU A 479 -32.73 -7.01 -1.20
C GLU A 479 -33.35 -7.98 -2.21
N TYR A 480 -34.38 -8.70 -1.80
CA TYR A 480 -35.11 -9.62 -2.66
C TYR A 480 -36.58 -9.69 -2.24
N ARG A 481 -37.49 -9.41 -3.18
CA ARG A 481 -38.96 -9.44 -2.99
C ARG A 481 -39.44 -8.69 -1.73
N GLY A 482 -38.92 -7.47 -1.53
CA GLY A 482 -39.27 -6.60 -0.41
C GLY A 482 -38.64 -7.00 0.94
N ARG A 483 -37.85 -8.07 0.98
CA ARG A 483 -37.06 -8.46 2.16
C ARG A 483 -35.62 -8.00 2.02
N ARG A 484 -34.97 -7.75 3.15
CA ARG A 484 -33.59 -7.28 3.20
C ARG A 484 -32.78 -8.03 4.25
N SER A 485 -31.55 -8.37 3.90
CA SER A 485 -30.53 -8.89 4.81
C SER A 485 -29.22 -8.14 4.62
N THR A 486 -28.35 -8.23 5.63
CA THR A 486 -27.01 -7.65 5.55
C THR A 486 -26.00 -8.44 6.37
N TYR A 487 -24.75 -8.39 5.93
CA TYR A 487 -23.58 -8.78 6.70
C TYR A 487 -22.50 -7.70 6.56
N LEU A 488 -21.80 -7.47 7.66
CA LEU A 488 -20.63 -6.61 7.71
C LEU A 488 -19.40 -7.35 7.11
N PRO A 489 -18.32 -6.63 6.73
CA PRO A 489 -17.09 -7.22 6.19
C PRO A 489 -16.47 -8.31 7.09
N GLU A 490 -16.65 -8.26 8.40
CA GLU A 490 -16.03 -9.17 9.36
C GLU A 490 -16.62 -10.59 9.28
N VAL A 491 -17.86 -10.73 8.78
CA VAL A 491 -18.53 -12.04 8.63
C VAL A 491 -17.83 -12.92 7.58
N TRP A 492 -17.05 -12.34 6.67
CA TRP A 492 -16.23 -13.09 5.72
C TRP A 492 -15.19 -14.00 6.39
N GLU A 493 -14.81 -13.75 7.64
CA GLU A 493 -13.93 -14.65 8.38
C GLU A 493 -14.58 -16.00 8.67
N GLN A 494 -15.89 -16.00 8.94
CA GLN A 494 -16.68 -17.19 9.20
C GLN A 494 -17.21 -17.82 7.90
N LEU A 495 -17.47 -17.00 6.89
CA LEU A 495 -18.02 -17.40 5.58
C LEU A 495 -17.14 -16.86 4.44
N PRO A 496 -15.92 -17.41 4.23
CA PRO A 496 -14.96 -16.86 3.27
C PRO A 496 -15.37 -17.08 1.80
N GLU A 497 -16.24 -18.05 1.53
CA GLU A 497 -16.67 -18.37 0.17
C GLU A 497 -17.90 -17.53 -0.25
N PRO A 498 -17.82 -16.69 -1.31
CA PRO A 498 -18.90 -15.80 -1.72
C PRO A 498 -20.25 -16.46 -1.94
N LYS A 499 -20.29 -17.66 -2.54
CA LYS A 499 -21.56 -18.35 -2.76
C LYS A 499 -22.24 -18.73 -1.45
N LEU A 500 -21.48 -19.24 -0.49
CA LEU A 500 -22.00 -19.60 0.83
C LEU A 500 -22.41 -18.37 1.63
N PHE A 501 -21.62 -17.29 1.55
CA PHE A 501 -21.92 -16.00 2.16
C PHE A 501 -23.28 -15.45 1.66
N LEU A 502 -23.47 -15.42 0.33
CA LEU A 502 -24.70 -14.95 -0.30
C LEU A 502 -25.90 -15.86 0.00
N SER A 503 -25.71 -17.17 -0.02
CA SER A 503 -26.76 -18.12 0.37
C SER A 503 -27.16 -17.98 1.85
N SER A 504 -26.20 -17.67 2.72
CA SER A 504 -26.46 -17.36 4.13
C SER A 504 -27.27 -16.06 4.29
N LEU A 505 -26.98 -15.02 3.50
CA LEU A 505 -27.80 -13.79 3.46
C LEU A 505 -29.25 -14.09 3.07
N CYS A 506 -29.46 -14.88 2.01
CA CYS A 506 -30.80 -15.31 1.62
C CYS A 506 -31.56 -15.99 2.76
N ARG A 507 -30.91 -16.93 3.47
CA ARG A 507 -31.53 -17.60 4.63
C ARG A 507 -31.83 -16.63 5.76
N LYS A 508 -30.95 -15.65 6.01
CA LYS A 508 -31.12 -14.64 7.07
C LYS A 508 -32.39 -13.78 6.89
N GLN A 509 -32.80 -13.53 5.66
CA GLN A 509 -34.09 -12.88 5.34
C GLN A 509 -35.25 -13.87 5.08
N GLY A 510 -35.05 -15.15 5.39
CA GLY A 510 -36.05 -16.21 5.22
C GLY A 510 -36.43 -16.50 3.77
N SER A 511 -35.48 -16.32 2.83
CA SER A 511 -35.65 -16.65 1.40
C SER A 511 -34.92 -17.95 1.02
N PRO A 512 -35.26 -18.57 -0.13
CA PRO A 512 -34.51 -19.71 -0.67
C PRO A 512 -33.01 -19.41 -0.79
N PRO A 513 -32.11 -20.38 -0.55
CA PRO A 513 -30.66 -20.14 -0.46
C PRO A 513 -30.03 -19.65 -1.77
N ASP A 514 -30.72 -19.77 -2.89
CA ASP A 514 -30.32 -19.33 -4.23
C ASP A 514 -30.97 -18.00 -4.63
N CYS A 515 -31.64 -17.28 -3.71
CA CYS A 515 -32.34 -16.03 -4.02
C CYS A 515 -31.43 -14.95 -4.65
N TRP A 516 -30.14 -15.00 -4.34
CA TRP A 516 -29.13 -14.08 -4.89
C TRP A 516 -28.80 -14.34 -6.37
N GLN A 517 -29.22 -15.48 -6.91
CA GLN A 517 -29.11 -15.85 -8.32
C GLN A 517 -30.36 -15.47 -9.13
N GLN A 518 -31.31 -14.78 -8.52
CA GLN A 518 -32.56 -14.39 -9.18
C GLN A 518 -32.47 -12.96 -9.74
N PRO A 519 -33.11 -12.66 -10.89
CA PRO A 519 -33.07 -11.33 -11.50
C PRO A 519 -33.60 -10.20 -10.60
N GLU A 520 -34.50 -10.51 -9.66
CA GLU A 520 -35.08 -9.53 -8.74
C GLU A 520 -34.14 -9.18 -7.57
N ALA A 521 -33.02 -9.88 -7.40
CA ALA A 521 -32.06 -9.62 -6.34
C ALA A 521 -31.29 -8.33 -6.60
N ARG A 522 -31.32 -7.40 -5.64
CA ARG A 522 -30.56 -6.15 -5.68
C ARG A 522 -29.50 -6.15 -4.59
N PHE A 523 -28.33 -5.60 -4.93
CA PHE A 523 -27.18 -5.60 -4.05
C PHE A 523 -26.67 -4.18 -3.85
N SER A 524 -26.30 -3.86 -2.63
CA SER A 524 -25.43 -2.72 -2.33
C SER A 524 -24.24 -3.18 -1.53
N VAL A 525 -23.08 -2.54 -1.73
CA VAL A 525 -21.86 -2.82 -0.99
C VAL A 525 -21.40 -1.59 -0.21
N TYR A 526 -20.81 -1.80 0.95
CA TYR A 526 -20.25 -0.75 1.81
C TYR A 526 -19.00 -1.25 2.52
N GLY A 527 -18.10 -0.33 2.86
CA GLY A 527 -17.00 -0.59 3.80
C GLY A 527 -17.40 -0.26 5.24
N THR A 528 -16.65 -0.81 6.19
CA THR A 528 -16.74 -0.44 7.61
C THR A 528 -15.39 0.06 8.12
N PHE A 529 -15.45 0.98 9.08
CA PHE A 529 -14.33 1.38 9.91
C PHE A 529 -14.59 0.87 11.31
N HIS A 530 -13.92 -0.24 11.63
CA HIS A 530 -14.08 -0.95 12.88
C HIS A 530 -13.04 -0.49 13.92
N PHE A 531 -13.49 -0.20 15.14
CA PHE A 531 -12.65 0.18 16.28
C PHE A 531 -13.29 -0.26 17.60
N GLY A 532 -12.46 -0.61 18.58
CA GLY A 532 -12.86 -1.10 19.90
C GLY A 532 -11.75 -0.85 20.93
N PRO A 533 -11.91 -1.25 22.19
CA PRO A 533 -10.82 -1.24 23.17
C PRO A 533 -9.67 -2.09 22.61
N GLY A 534 -8.54 -1.44 22.36
CA GLY A 534 -7.32 -2.05 21.82
C GLY A 534 -6.63 -2.99 22.79
#